data_AF-A0A1Q8LSA6-F1
#
_entry.id   AF-A0A1Q8LSA6-F1
#
_cell.length_a   1.000
_cell.length_b   1.000
_cell.length_c   1.000
_cell.angle_alpha   90.00
_cell.angle_beta   90.00
_cell.angle_gamma   90.00
#
_symmetry.space_group_name_H-M   'P 1'
#
loop_
_entity.id
_entity.type
_entity.pdbx_description
1 polymer ?
#
loop_
_entity_poly.entity_id
_entity_poly.type
_entity_poly.pdbx_seq_one_letter_code
_entity_poly.pdbx_strand_id
1 'polypeptide(L)' 'MTNDHSTDAVDPGAAEKDPADWTTGDEPMTGPQRSYLETLLQQAGQDAPDDLDGLTKAEASKRIDELQDVTGRGN' A
#
# COMPACT_ATOMS: atom_id res chain seq x y z
N MET A 1 50.90 8.81 3.82
CA MET A 1 50.51 7.53 3.18
C MET A 1 49.22 7.77 2.43
N THR A 2 49.25 7.72 1.11
CA THR A 2 48.04 7.60 0.27
C THR A 2 47.68 6.12 0.17
N ASN A 3 46.46 5.74 0.53
CA ASN A 3 45.83 4.55 -0.02
C ASN A 3 44.36 4.89 -0.32
N ASP A 4 44.12 5.07 -1.61
CA ASP A 4 42.84 4.98 -2.32
C ASP A 4 42.34 3.52 -2.33
N HIS A 5 41.08 3.34 -2.72
CA HIS A 5 40.30 2.09 -2.91
C HIS A 5 39.55 1.60 -1.65
N SER A 6 38.25 1.29 -1.66
CA SER A 6 37.37 0.87 -2.74
C SER A 6 35.92 1.23 -2.45
N THR A 7 35.22 1.57 -3.53
CA THR A 7 33.78 1.51 -3.73
C THR A 7 33.12 0.32 -3.02
N ASP A 8 32.15 0.58 -2.15
CA ASP A 8 31.10 -0.41 -1.84
C ASP A 8 29.79 0.06 -2.45
N ALA A 9 29.14 -0.87 -3.11
CA ALA A 9 28.17 -0.67 -4.16
C ALA A 9 26.96 0.17 -3.72
N VAL A 10 26.63 1.17 -4.53
CA VAL A 10 25.22 1.49 -4.80
C VAL A 10 24.59 0.18 -5.27
N ASP A 11 23.83 -0.48 -4.40
CA ASP A 11 22.94 -1.58 -4.75
C ASP A 11 21.81 -0.97 -5.62
N PRO A 12 21.79 -1.22 -6.95
CA PRO A 12 20.69 -0.76 -7.81
C PRO A 12 19.56 -1.81 -7.85
N GLY A 13 19.53 -2.72 -6.87
CA GLY A 13 18.67 -3.89 -6.78
C GLY A 13 17.64 -3.83 -5.66
N ALA A 14 17.49 -2.69 -4.98
CA ALA A 14 16.23 -2.33 -4.33
C ALA A 14 15.18 -2.02 -5.41
N ALA A 15 14.93 -3.03 -6.27
CA ALA A 15 13.73 -3.14 -7.06
C ALA A 15 12.58 -2.79 -6.13
N GLU A 16 11.78 -1.81 -6.54
CA GLU A 16 10.49 -1.47 -5.97
C GLU A 16 9.75 -2.79 -5.76
N LYS A 17 9.88 -3.36 -4.55
CA LYS A 17 9.26 -4.64 -4.26
C LYS A 17 7.77 -4.40 -4.41
N ASP A 18 7.15 -5.18 -5.26
CA ASP A 18 5.70 -5.18 -5.42
C ASP A 18 5.12 -5.24 -3.99
N PRO A 19 4.20 -4.35 -3.60
CA PRO A 19 3.58 -4.37 -2.28
C PRO A 19 3.05 -5.76 -1.89
N ALA A 20 2.75 -6.63 -2.87
CA ALA A 20 2.38 -8.03 -2.68
C ALA A 20 3.52 -8.94 -2.16
N ASP A 21 4.79 -8.58 -2.36
CA ASP A 21 5.98 -9.31 -1.88
C ASP A 21 6.36 -8.94 -0.44
N TRP A 22 5.65 -8.01 0.19
CA TRP A 22 5.89 -7.65 1.59
C TRP A 22 5.20 -8.65 2.50
N THR A 23 5.95 -9.32 3.37
CA THR A 23 5.41 -10.22 4.41
C THR A 23 4.45 -9.53 5.38
N THR A 24 4.43 -8.20 5.44
CA THR A 24 3.45 -7.42 6.21
C THR A 24 2.12 -7.22 5.47
N GLY A 25 2.04 -7.61 4.20
CA GLY A 25 0.84 -7.47 3.38
C GLY A 25 -0.32 -8.30 3.90
N ASP A 26 -0.03 -9.51 4.40
CA ASP A 26 -0.98 -10.45 5.01
C ASP A 26 -1.39 -10.06 6.45
N GLU A 27 -0.80 -9.01 7.02
CA GLU A 27 -1.24 -8.50 8.33
C GLU A 27 -2.66 -7.95 8.24
N PRO A 28 -3.45 -7.97 9.33
CA PRO A 28 -4.74 -7.30 9.35
C PRO A 28 -4.61 -5.82 8.95
N MET A 29 -5.60 -5.31 8.23
CA MET A 29 -5.69 -3.90 7.90
C MET A 29 -5.54 -3.03 9.15
N THR A 30 -4.78 -1.93 9.00
CA THR A 30 -4.58 -0.96 10.08
C THR A 30 -5.82 -0.08 10.27
N GLY A 31 -6.03 0.43 11.49
CA GLY A 31 -7.13 1.37 11.78
C GLY A 31 -7.21 2.57 10.81
N PRO A 32 -6.08 3.23 10.47
CA PRO A 32 -6.08 4.32 9.48
C PRO A 32 -6.55 3.88 8.08
N GLN A 33 -6.12 2.70 7.61
CA GLN A 33 -6.58 2.17 6.32
C GLN A 33 -8.10 1.93 6.34
N ARG A 34 -8.65 1.40 7.43
CA ARG A 34 -10.10 1.20 7.59
C ARG A 34 -10.87 2.51 7.49
N SER A 35 -10.50 3.50 8.31
CA SER A 35 -11.17 4.81 8.32
C SER A 35 -11.09 5.50 6.95
N TYR A 36 -10.00 5.29 6.22
CA TYR A 36 -9.86 5.84 4.88
C TYR A 36 -10.71 5.12 3.84
N LEU A 37 -10.80 3.78 3.87
CA LEU A 37 -11.72 3.01 3.04
C LEU A 37 -13.17 3.45 3.26
N GLU A 38 -13.62 3.56 4.50
CA GLU A 38 -14.99 4.02 4.83
C GLU A 38 -15.27 5.41 4.22
N THR A 39 -14.30 6.32 4.30
CA THR A 39 -14.40 7.65 3.70
C THR A 39 -14.51 7.60 2.18
N LEU A 40 -13.70 6.76 1.53
CA LEU A 40 -13.69 6.61 0.08
C LEU A 40 -14.97 5.93 -0.43
N LEU A 41 -15.45 4.89 0.25
CA LEU A 41 -16.71 4.20 -0.04
C LEU A 41 -17.89 5.18 0.03
N GLN A 42 -17.97 5.97 1.10
CA GLN A 42 -19.01 6.99 1.27
C GLN A 42 -19.00 8.03 0.14
N GLN A 43 -17.83 8.41 -0.36
CA GLN A 43 -17.68 9.37 -1.45
C GLN A 43 -17.94 8.75 -2.82
N ALA A 44 -17.60 7.48 -3.00
CA ALA A 44 -17.97 6.69 -4.18
C ALA A 44 -19.46 6.32 -4.21
N GLY A 45 -20.19 6.56 -3.11
CA GLY A 45 -21.59 6.13 -2.96
C GLY A 45 -21.74 4.61 -2.92
N GLN A 46 -20.71 3.90 -2.43
CA GLN A 46 -20.69 2.45 -2.29
C GLN A 46 -20.84 2.05 -0.83
N ASP A 47 -21.53 0.95 -0.57
CA ASP A 47 -21.62 0.36 0.76
C ASP A 47 -20.31 -0.35 1.14
N ALA A 48 -20.02 -0.39 2.44
CA ALA A 48 -18.90 -1.18 2.96
C ALA A 48 -19.13 -2.68 2.71
N PRO A 49 -18.10 -3.40 2.24
CA PRO A 49 -18.24 -4.84 2.04
C PRO A 49 -18.27 -5.55 3.41
N ASP A 50 -18.94 -6.70 3.49
CA ASP A 50 -19.10 -7.46 4.74
C ASP A 50 -17.76 -7.95 5.32
N ASP A 51 -16.75 -8.08 4.45
CA ASP A 51 -15.40 -8.50 4.78
C ASP A 51 -14.45 -7.32 5.08
N LEU A 52 -14.95 -6.08 5.16
CA LEU A 52 -14.12 -4.89 5.40
C LEU A 52 -13.20 -5.07 6.62
N ASP A 53 -13.69 -5.74 7.66
CA ASP A 53 -12.97 -5.98 8.92
C ASP A 53 -11.97 -7.14 8.84
N GLY A 54 -12.13 -7.99 7.82
CA GLY A 54 -11.27 -9.14 7.54
C GLY A 54 -10.19 -8.84 6.50
N LEU A 55 -10.18 -7.65 5.90
CA LEU A 55 -9.17 -7.30 4.90
C LEU A 55 -7.77 -7.26 5.52
N THR A 56 -6.82 -7.78 4.76
CA THR A 56 -5.40 -7.60 5.04
C THR A 56 -4.94 -6.19 4.67
N LYS A 57 -3.77 -5.78 5.16
CA LYS A 57 -3.15 -4.50 4.86
C LYS A 57 -2.93 -4.33 3.36
N ALA A 58 -2.50 -5.38 2.65
CA ALA A 58 -2.31 -5.35 1.20
C ALA A 58 -3.63 -5.20 0.45
N GLU A 59 -4.66 -5.97 0.82
CA GLU A 59 -6.00 -5.87 0.21
C GLU A 59 -6.62 -4.49 0.44
N ALA A 60 -6.46 -3.96 1.66
CA ALA A 60 -6.91 -2.62 2.01
C ALA A 60 -6.22 -1.54 1.16
N SER A 61 -4.90 -1.62 1.01
CA SER A 61 -4.14 -0.71 0.14
C SER A 61 -4.61 -0.77 -1.31
N LYS A 62 -4.76 -1.98 -1.87
CA LYS A 62 -5.26 -2.15 -3.24
C LYS A 62 -6.64 -1.54 -3.45
N ARG A 63 -7.54 -1.74 -2.49
CA ARG A 63 -8.91 -1.24 -2.55
C ARG A 63 -8.98 0.28 -2.35
N ILE A 64 -8.06 0.85 -1.58
CA ILE A 64 -7.86 2.31 -1.50
C ILE A 64 -7.51 2.87 -2.88
N ASP A 65 -6.55 2.26 -3.57
CA ASP A 65 -6.11 2.73 -4.90
C ASP A 65 -7.28 2.66 -5.91
N GLU A 66 -8.00 1.54 -5.95
CA GLU A 66 -9.20 1.37 -6.79
C GLU A 66 -10.27 2.45 -6.51
N LEU A 67 -10.56 2.73 -5.24
CA LEU A 67 -11.55 3.74 -4.87
C LEU A 67 -11.06 5.18 -5.10
N GLN A 68 -9.76 5.44 -4.98
CA GLN A 68 -9.18 6.75 -5.31
C GLN A 68 -9.32 7.05 -6.80
N ASP A 69 -9.12 6.06 -7.67
CA ASP A 69 -9.34 6.18 -9.11
C ASP A 69 -10.81 6.45 -9.43
N VAL A 70 -11.72 5.68 -8.82
CA VAL A 70 -13.17 5.85 -9.02
C VAL A 70 -13.67 7.21 -8.52
N THR A 71 -13.12 7.72 -7.42
CA THR A 71 -13.50 9.03 -6.85
C THR A 71 -12.80 10.21 -7.53
N GLY A 72 -11.95 9.97 -8.54
CA GLY A 72 -11.25 11.02 -9.30
C GLY A 72 -10.12 11.69 -8.53
N ARG A 73 -9.47 10.97 -7.60
CA ARG A 73 -8.30 11.43 -6.84
C ARG A 73 -6.98 10.85 -7.30
N GLY A 74 -6.98 9.72 -8.01
CA GLY A 74 -5.81 9.21 -8.71
C GLY A 74 -5.44 10.15 -9.85
N ASN A 75 -4.28 10.80 -9.76
CA ASN A 75 -3.65 11.55 -10.87
C ASN A 75 -2.37 10.84 -11.27
#